data_AF-A0A072PY38-F1
#
_entry.id   AF-A0A072PY38-F1
#
_cell.length_a   1.000
_cell.length_b   1.000
_cell.length_c   1.000
_cell.angle_alpha   90.00
_cell.angle_beta   90.00
_cell.angle_gamma   90.00
#
_symmetry.space_group_name_H-M   'P 1'
#
loop_
_entity.id
_entity.type
_entity.pdbx_description
1 polymer ?
#
loop_
_entity_poly.entity_id
_entity_poly.type
_entity_poly.pdbx_seq_one_letter_code
_entity_poly.pdbx_strand_id
1 'polypeptide(L)'
;MQAHENVNETDTQSHAVKVLAGVYIIIAFFASFIAILVARGLLNDTPRALDLFTNMYLAGTIIFGGGPVVIPLLREYVLQPGWVTPRDFLIGLATIQTFPGPNFNFAVYLGALSLLGTGHHTFLGAFIVYIAIFIPGITRAVGFQSTWAIVRTKRLVTSLLRGINATAVGLVFTAVY
;
A
#
# COMPACT_ATOMS: atom_id res chain seq x y z
N MET A 1 8.90 23.75 -53.10
CA MET A 1 8.06 22.67 -52.55
C MET A 1 8.79 22.05 -51.37
N GLN A 2 8.62 22.61 -50.18
CA GLN A 2 9.14 22.04 -48.94
C GLN A 2 7.91 21.77 -48.06
N ALA A 3 7.56 20.50 -47.94
CA ALA A 3 6.56 20.04 -46.99
C ALA A 3 7.20 20.12 -45.60
N HIS A 4 6.90 21.17 -44.85
CA HIS A 4 7.19 21.22 -43.43
C HIS A 4 6.21 20.26 -42.73
N GLU A 5 6.74 19.09 -42.38
CA GLU A 5 6.14 18.11 -41.51
C GLU A 5 5.92 18.76 -40.15
N ASN A 6 4.65 19.09 -39.84
CA ASN A 6 4.21 19.46 -38.51
C ASN A 6 4.33 18.22 -37.63
N VAL A 7 5.51 18.00 -37.07
CA VAL A 7 5.70 17.06 -35.96
C VAL A 7 4.90 17.62 -34.80
N ASN A 8 3.71 17.05 -34.62
CA ASN A 8 2.80 17.31 -33.53
C ASN A 8 3.57 16.99 -32.23
N GLU A 9 4.11 18.02 -31.58
CA GLU A 9 4.65 17.91 -30.22
C GLU A 9 3.57 17.23 -29.39
N THR A 10 3.87 16.01 -28.97
CA THR A 10 2.94 15.21 -28.20
C THR A 10 2.71 15.95 -26.90
N ASP A 11 1.52 16.53 -26.74
CA ASP A 11 1.12 17.38 -25.62
C ASP A 11 1.06 16.55 -24.33
N THR A 12 2.22 16.38 -23.69
CA THR A 12 2.40 15.62 -22.45
C THR A 12 1.83 16.34 -21.22
N GLN A 13 1.30 17.56 -21.38
CA GLN A 13 0.79 18.39 -20.28
C GLN A 13 -0.68 18.08 -19.93
N SER A 14 -1.42 17.42 -20.83
CA SER A 14 -2.89 17.26 -20.72
C SER A 14 -3.35 16.23 -19.66
N HIS A 15 -2.48 15.33 -19.19
CA HIS A 15 -2.86 14.24 -18.28
C HIS A 15 -2.42 14.42 -16.82
N ALA A 16 -1.88 15.59 -16.44
CA ALA A 16 -1.57 15.85 -15.04
C ALA A 16 -2.88 16.06 -14.25
N VAL A 17 -3.18 15.13 -13.33
CA VAL A 17 -4.25 15.30 -12.33
C VAL A 17 -4.09 16.68 -11.71
N LYS A 18 -5.13 17.52 -11.81
CA LYS A 18 -5.12 18.87 -11.25
C LYS A 18 -4.83 18.80 -9.74
N VAL A 19 -4.03 19.73 -9.23
CA VAL A 19 -3.64 19.79 -7.80
C VAL A 19 -4.83 19.68 -6.86
N LEU A 20 -5.93 20.36 -7.20
CA LEU A 20 -7.18 20.27 -6.45
C LEU A 20 -7.73 18.84 -6.39
N ALA A 21 -7.71 18.10 -7.50
CA ALA A 21 -8.13 16.70 -7.53
C ALA A 21 -7.20 15.81 -6.68
N GLY A 22 -5.89 16.04 -6.72
CA GLY A 22 -4.94 15.34 -5.84
C GLY A 22 -5.22 15.59 -4.35
N VAL A 23 -5.51 16.83 -3.97
CA VAL A 23 -5.90 17.20 -2.61
C VAL A 23 -7.20 16.53 -2.18
N TYR A 24 -8.24 16.52 -3.03
CA TYR A 24 -9.49 15.81 -2.73
C TYR A 24 -9.28 14.30 -2.53
N ILE A 25 -8.43 13.68 -3.34
CA ILE A 25 -8.08 12.25 -3.20
C ILE A 25 -7.40 11.98 -1.84
N ILE A 26 -6.48 12.84 -1.42
CA ILE A 26 -5.80 12.72 -0.13
C ILE A 26 -6.79 12.91 1.03
N ILE A 27 -7.66 13.91 0.96
CA ILE A 27 -8.70 14.14 1.99
C ILE A 27 -9.65 12.95 2.07
N ALA A 28 -10.13 12.46 0.92
CA ALA A 28 -11.00 11.29 0.86
C ALA A 28 -10.34 10.05 1.45
N PHE A 29 -9.04 9.85 1.19
CA PHE A 29 -8.26 8.77 1.78
C PHE A 29 -8.20 8.85 3.31
N PHE A 30 -7.84 10.01 3.87
CA PHE A 30 -7.79 10.16 5.33
C PHE A 30 -9.18 10.04 5.97
N ALA A 31 -10.22 10.57 5.32
CA ALA A 31 -11.59 10.40 5.76
C ALA A 31 -12.02 8.93 5.79
N SER A 32 -11.73 8.15 4.73
CA SER A 32 -12.01 6.71 4.70
C SER A 32 -11.19 5.95 5.76
N PHE A 33 -9.91 6.30 5.94
CA PHE A 33 -9.05 5.67 6.95
C PHE A 33 -9.59 5.88 8.37
N ILE A 34 -9.96 7.11 8.72
CA ILE A 34 -10.56 7.42 10.02
C ILE A 34 -11.89 6.71 10.18
N ALA A 35 -12.76 6.74 9.17
CA ALA A 35 -14.06 6.09 9.22
C ALA A 35 -13.94 4.57 9.46
N ILE A 36 -13.00 3.89 8.79
CA ILE A 36 -12.76 2.45 8.96
C ILE A 36 -12.24 2.14 10.38
N LEU A 37 -11.28 2.91 10.89
CA LEU A 37 -10.74 2.71 12.24
C LEU A 37 -11.80 2.94 13.33
N VAL A 38 -12.62 3.99 13.17
CA VAL A 38 -13.72 4.28 14.09
C VAL A 38 -14.79 3.19 14.01
N ALA A 39 -15.17 2.75 12.82
CA ALA A 39 -16.14 1.67 12.64
C ALA A 39 -15.71 0.38 13.34
N ARG A 40 -14.43 0.01 13.25
CA ARG A 40 -13.87 -1.12 14.01
C ARG A 40 -13.95 -0.88 15.52
N GLY A 41 -13.59 0.30 16.01
CA GLY A 41 -13.57 0.61 17.43
C GLY A 41 -14.94 0.69 18.10
N LEU A 42 -16.01 0.92 17.32
CA LEU A 42 -17.39 1.01 17.81
C LEU A 42 -18.09 -0.36 17.95
N LEU A 43 -17.53 -1.43 17.38
CA LEU A 43 -18.12 -2.77 17.36
C LEU A 43 -17.47 -3.68 18.41
N ASN A 44 -18.26 -4.13 19.40
CA ASN A 44 -17.78 -5.06 20.43
C ASN A 44 -17.54 -6.49 19.88
N ASP A 45 -18.41 -6.97 18.97
CA ASP A 45 -18.26 -8.25 18.27
C ASP A 45 -17.92 -8.01 16.80
N THR A 46 -16.66 -7.67 16.53
CA THR A 46 -16.23 -7.34 15.16
C THR A 46 -16.26 -8.59 14.27
N PRO A 47 -16.99 -8.58 13.14
CA PRO A 47 -16.94 -9.67 12.17
C PRO A 47 -15.52 -9.87 11.66
N ARG A 48 -15.07 -11.12 11.57
CA ARG A 48 -13.69 -11.47 11.13
C ARG A 48 -13.32 -10.83 9.79
N ALA A 49 -14.26 -10.69 8.86
CA ALA A 49 -14.03 -10.01 7.58
C ALA A 49 -13.74 -8.50 7.73
N LEU A 50 -14.39 -7.83 8.68
CA LEU A 50 -14.15 -6.40 8.95
C LEU A 50 -12.80 -6.20 9.63
N ASP A 51 -12.43 -7.06 10.58
CA ASP A 51 -11.14 -6.98 11.25
C ASP A 51 -10.00 -7.26 10.26
N LEU A 52 -10.17 -8.28 9.40
CA LEU A 52 -9.25 -8.58 8.31
C LEU A 52 -9.11 -7.39 7.34
N PHE A 53 -10.22 -6.81 6.89
CA PHE A 53 -10.19 -5.63 6.02
C PHE A 53 -9.47 -4.46 6.69
N THR A 54 -9.78 -4.17 7.96
CA THR A 54 -9.20 -3.03 8.68
C THR A 54 -7.70 -3.21 8.90
N ASN A 55 -7.26 -4.40 9.31
CA ASN A 55 -5.85 -4.71 9.50
C ASN A 55 -5.06 -4.59 8.19
N MET A 56 -5.64 -5.05 7.07
CA MET A 56 -4.99 -4.96 5.75
C MET A 56 -5.01 -3.55 5.18
N TYR A 57 -6.07 -2.78 5.44
CA TYR A 57 -6.16 -1.36 5.06
C TYR A 57 -5.17 -0.50 5.85
N LEU A 58 -5.00 -0.80 7.15
CA LEU A 58 -3.98 -0.21 8.00
C LEU A 58 -2.58 -0.58 7.49
N ALA A 59 -2.32 -1.87 7.22
CA ALA A 59 -1.07 -2.34 6.64
C ALA A 59 -0.75 -1.57 5.35
N GLY A 60 -1.67 -1.55 4.38
CA GLY A 60 -1.52 -0.83 3.12
C GLY A 60 -1.30 0.69 3.28
N THR A 61 -1.71 1.26 4.41
CA THR A 61 -1.50 2.68 4.76
C THR A 61 -0.13 2.93 5.39
N ILE A 62 0.32 2.10 6.32
CA ILE A 62 1.56 2.37 7.09
C ILE A 62 2.82 1.87 6.39
N ILE A 63 2.69 0.93 5.46
CA ILE A 63 3.87 0.33 4.83
C ILE A 63 4.51 1.35 3.88
N PHE A 64 5.76 1.68 4.20
CA PHE A 64 6.68 2.44 3.37
C PHE A 64 7.94 1.59 3.18
N GLY A 65 8.30 1.29 1.93
CA GLY A 65 9.46 0.44 1.60
C GLY A 65 9.10 -0.90 0.95
N GLY A 66 10.12 -1.59 0.43
CA GLY A 66 9.99 -2.82 -0.35
C GLY A 66 9.45 -4.02 0.44
N GLY A 67 9.25 -5.13 -0.27
CA GLY A 67 8.51 -6.30 0.20
C GLY A 67 8.88 -7.00 1.53
N PRO A 68 10.09 -6.90 2.12
CA PRO A 68 10.40 -7.58 3.39
C PRO A 68 9.77 -6.95 4.63
N VAL A 69 9.56 -5.62 4.65
CA VAL A 69 9.06 -4.91 5.84
C VAL A 69 7.58 -5.17 6.15
N VAL A 70 6.82 -5.68 5.18
CA VAL A 70 5.38 -6.02 5.37
C VAL A 70 5.18 -7.37 6.06
N ILE A 71 6.12 -8.30 5.93
CA ILE A 71 5.95 -9.69 6.39
C ILE A 71 5.76 -9.76 7.92
N PRO A 72 6.55 -9.06 8.76
CA PRO A 72 6.35 -9.07 10.20
C PRO A 72 4.97 -8.55 10.62
N LEU A 73 4.50 -7.46 9.99
CA LEU A 73 3.17 -6.88 10.25
C LEU A 73 2.05 -7.86 9.88
N LEU A 74 2.12 -8.48 8.69
CA LEU A 74 1.12 -9.48 8.29
C LEU A 74 1.11 -10.68 9.23
N ARG A 75 2.30 -11.14 9.66
CA ARG A 75 2.43 -12.23 10.63
C ARG A 75 1.66 -11.90 11.92
N GLU A 76 1.84 -10.69 12.42
CA GLU A 76 1.14 -10.24 13.63
C GLU A 76 -0.38 -10.28 13.44
N TYR A 77 -0.88 -9.70 12.35
CA TYR A 77 -2.32 -9.60 12.07
C TYR A 77 -3.03 -10.92 11.77
N VAL A 78 -2.31 -11.96 11.33
CA VAL A 78 -2.95 -13.26 11.01
C VAL A 78 -2.64 -14.37 12.01
N LEU A 79 -1.49 -14.32 12.69
CA LEU A 79 -1.12 -15.35 13.67
C LEU A 79 -1.59 -15.02 15.08
N GLN A 80 -1.54 -13.75 15.53
CA GLN A 80 -2.03 -13.42 16.89
C GLN A 80 -3.51 -13.77 17.06
N PRO A 81 -4.41 -13.48 16.09
CA PRO A 81 -5.82 -13.90 16.18
C PRO A 81 -6.03 -15.40 15.91
N GLY A 82 -4.98 -16.15 15.56
CA GLY A 82 -5.06 -17.58 15.23
C GLY A 82 -5.75 -17.89 13.90
N TRP A 83 -5.81 -16.93 12.98
CA TRP A 83 -6.55 -17.09 11.72
C TRP A 83 -5.84 -18.00 10.71
N VAL A 84 -4.51 -18.00 10.75
CA VAL A 84 -3.64 -18.79 9.88
C VAL A 84 -2.64 -19.54 10.76
N THR A 85 -2.29 -20.77 10.40
CA THR A 85 -1.27 -21.50 11.15
C THR A 85 0.14 -21.01 10.80
N PRO A 86 1.12 -21.09 11.72
CA PRO A 86 2.51 -20.75 11.40
C PRO A 86 3.07 -21.56 10.21
N ARG A 87 2.61 -22.81 10.06
CA ARG A 87 2.99 -23.68 8.94
C ARG A 87 2.49 -23.12 7.61
N ASP A 88 1.21 -22.77 7.52
CA ASP A 88 0.62 -22.25 6.27
C ASP A 88 1.19 -20.87 5.92
N PHE A 89 1.50 -20.05 6.94
CA PHE A 89 2.19 -18.79 6.75
C PHE A 89 3.57 -18.99 6.08
N LEU A 90 4.38 -19.94 6.57
CA LEU A 90 5.69 -20.24 5.99
C LEU A 90 5.60 -20.85 4.59
N ILE A 91 4.61 -21.70 4.33
CA ILE A 91 4.35 -22.24 2.99
C ILE A 91 4.00 -21.12 2.01
N GLY A 92 3.12 -20.21 2.40
CA GLY A 92 2.78 -19.04 1.57
C GLY A 92 3.98 -18.13 1.33
N LEU A 93 4.84 -17.95 2.34
CA LEU A 93 6.05 -17.16 2.22
C LEU A 93 7.05 -17.80 1.24
N ALA A 94 7.27 -19.11 1.34
CA ALA A 94 8.10 -19.84 0.37
C ALA A 94 7.52 -19.74 -1.05
N THR A 95 6.19 -19.84 -1.15
CA THR A 95 5.46 -19.74 -2.42
C THR A 95 5.67 -18.36 -3.06
N ILE A 96 5.41 -17.27 -2.34
CA ILE A 96 5.52 -15.91 -2.92
C ILE A 96 6.95 -15.58 -3.34
N GLN A 97 7.96 -16.07 -2.60
CA GLN A 97 9.36 -15.86 -2.96
C GLN A 97 9.78 -16.62 -4.23
N THR A 98 8.99 -17.61 -4.66
CA THR A 98 9.22 -18.37 -5.90
C THR A 98 8.61 -17.69 -7.13
N PHE A 99 7.59 -16.85 -6.95
CA PHE A 99 6.91 -16.17 -8.06
C PHE A 99 7.47 -14.76 -8.30
N PRO A 100 7.62 -14.32 -9.57
CA PRO A 100 7.91 -12.92 -9.85
C PRO A 100 6.69 -12.08 -9.52
N GLY A 101 6.84 -11.07 -8.66
CA GLY A 101 5.77 -10.12 -8.40
C GLY A 101 5.93 -9.33 -7.10
N PRO A 102 4.94 -8.49 -6.77
CA PRO A 102 4.95 -7.77 -5.50
C PRO A 102 4.75 -8.73 -4.33
N ASN A 103 5.63 -8.64 -3.32
CA ASN A 103 5.47 -9.41 -2.08
C ASN A 103 4.13 -9.15 -1.37
N PHE A 104 3.46 -8.04 -1.67
CA PHE A 104 2.10 -7.75 -1.18
C PHE A 104 1.05 -8.80 -1.59
N ASN A 105 1.27 -9.56 -2.67
CA ASN A 105 0.40 -10.67 -3.05
C ASN A 105 0.36 -11.76 -1.98
N PHE A 106 1.37 -11.85 -1.11
CA PHE A 106 1.36 -12.71 0.06
C PHE A 106 0.19 -12.37 1.01
N ALA A 107 -0.16 -11.09 1.17
CA ALA A 107 -1.31 -10.70 1.98
C ALA A 107 -2.62 -11.27 1.41
N VAL A 108 -2.77 -11.29 0.08
CA VAL A 108 -3.95 -11.85 -0.60
C VAL A 108 -4.08 -13.35 -0.33
N TYR A 109 -2.96 -14.09 -0.38
CA TYR A 109 -2.91 -15.49 0.02
C TYR A 109 -3.34 -15.68 1.48
N LEU A 110 -2.81 -14.87 2.40
CA LEU A 110 -3.19 -14.91 3.80
C LEU A 110 -4.66 -14.55 4.02
N GLY A 111 -5.22 -13.64 3.23
CA GLY A 111 -6.63 -13.26 3.25
C GLY A 111 -7.55 -14.42 2.87
N ALA A 112 -7.17 -15.19 1.86
CA ALA A 112 -7.86 -16.43 1.51
C ALA A 112 -7.90 -17.41 2.70
N LEU A 113 -6.74 -17.68 3.32
CA LEU A 113 -6.66 -18.59 4.45
C LEU A 113 -7.37 -18.04 5.70
N SER A 114 -7.35 -16.73 5.90
CA SER A 114 -7.95 -16.07 7.06
C SER A 114 -9.46 -16.17 7.12
N LEU A 115 -10.16 -16.61 6.08
CA LEU A 115 -11.61 -16.86 6.11
C LEU A 115 -11.97 -18.35 6.03
N LEU A 116 -10.98 -19.24 5.95
CA LEU A 116 -11.23 -20.68 6.03
C LEU A 116 -11.92 -21.03 7.35
N GLY A 117 -12.96 -21.86 7.27
CA GLY A 117 -13.74 -22.32 8.43
C GLY A 117 -14.84 -21.37 8.92
N THR A 118 -15.02 -20.20 8.30
CA THR A 118 -16.05 -19.21 8.72
C THR A 118 -17.36 -19.31 7.93
N GLY A 119 -17.53 -20.34 7.09
CA GLY A 119 -18.67 -20.50 6.19
C GLY A 119 -18.65 -19.62 4.93
N HIS A 120 -17.69 -18.70 4.83
CA HIS A 120 -17.50 -17.83 3.67
C HIS A 120 -16.56 -18.45 2.63
N HIS A 121 -16.73 -18.11 1.36
CA HIS A 121 -15.83 -18.55 0.30
C HIS A 121 -14.43 -17.94 0.47
N THR A 122 -13.40 -18.78 0.38
CA THR A 122 -11.97 -18.40 0.40
C THR A 122 -11.65 -17.27 -0.58
N PHE A 123 -12.28 -17.26 -1.75
CA PHE A 123 -12.12 -16.22 -2.76
C PHE A 123 -12.53 -14.83 -2.25
N LEU A 124 -13.58 -14.75 -1.43
CA LEU A 124 -14.03 -13.50 -0.84
C LEU A 124 -12.94 -12.90 0.05
N GLY A 125 -12.25 -13.73 0.83
CA GLY A 125 -11.16 -13.28 1.68
C GLY A 125 -9.96 -12.74 0.90
N ALA A 126 -9.56 -13.45 -0.15
CA ALA A 126 -8.53 -12.94 -1.07
C ALA A 126 -8.93 -11.58 -1.67
N PHE A 127 -10.17 -11.46 -2.12
CA PHE A 127 -10.67 -10.24 -2.76
C PHE A 127 -10.75 -9.05 -1.79
N ILE A 128 -11.25 -9.27 -0.57
CA ILE A 128 -11.29 -8.25 0.50
C ILE A 128 -9.88 -7.75 0.80
N VAL A 129 -8.92 -8.65 0.98
CA VAL A 129 -7.54 -8.26 1.31
C VAL A 129 -6.86 -7.57 0.14
N TYR A 130 -7.09 -8.03 -1.09
CA TYR A 130 -6.59 -7.39 -2.30
C TYR A 130 -7.03 -5.92 -2.36
N ILE A 131 -8.33 -5.66 -2.19
CA ILE A 131 -8.86 -4.28 -2.16
C ILE A 131 -8.25 -3.50 -0.99
N ALA A 132 -8.26 -4.08 0.21
CA ALA A 132 -7.83 -3.41 1.43
C ALA A 132 -6.36 -2.96 1.37
N ILE A 133 -5.46 -3.82 0.89
CA ILE A 133 -4.02 -3.54 0.92
C ILE A 133 -3.56 -2.64 -0.22
N PHE A 134 -4.16 -2.76 -1.42
CA PHE A 134 -3.72 -2.03 -2.61
C PHE A 134 -4.36 -0.64 -2.74
N ILE A 135 -5.61 -0.45 -2.32
CA ILE A 135 -6.30 0.85 -2.44
C ILE A 135 -5.52 1.98 -1.74
N PRO A 136 -5.11 1.86 -0.45
CA PRO A 136 -4.37 2.91 0.24
C PRO A 136 -3.10 3.35 -0.49
N GLY A 137 -2.37 2.39 -1.06
CA GLY A 137 -1.13 2.66 -1.80
C GLY A 137 -1.42 3.42 -3.10
N ILE A 138 -2.38 2.94 -3.90
CA ILE A 138 -2.75 3.55 -5.18
C ILE A 138 -3.33 4.95 -4.97
N THR A 139 -4.28 5.11 -4.06
CA THR A 139 -4.93 6.40 -3.76
C THR A 139 -3.91 7.43 -3.30
N ARG A 140 -2.98 7.04 -2.41
CA ARG A 140 -1.91 7.95 -1.97
C ARG A 140 -0.94 8.26 -3.10
N ALA A 141 -0.50 7.27 -3.88
CA ALA A 141 0.42 7.50 -4.99
C ALA A 141 -0.16 8.52 -5.99
N VAL A 142 -1.43 8.37 -6.37
CA VAL A 142 -2.12 9.28 -7.29
C VAL A 142 -2.33 10.66 -6.64
N GLY A 143 -2.76 10.71 -5.38
CA GLY A 143 -2.99 11.95 -4.65
C GLY A 143 -1.71 12.78 -4.50
N PHE A 144 -0.61 12.14 -4.10
CA PHE A 144 0.68 12.80 -3.93
C PHE A 144 1.35 13.18 -5.26
N GLN A 145 1.16 12.41 -6.34
CA GLN A 145 1.76 12.71 -7.65
C GLN A 145 1.46 14.15 -8.09
N SER A 146 0.21 14.56 -7.95
CA SER A 146 -0.25 15.90 -8.36
C SER A 146 0.42 17.02 -7.57
N THR A 147 0.53 16.86 -6.25
CA THR A 147 1.17 17.85 -5.36
C THR A 147 2.69 17.84 -5.49
N TRP A 148 3.28 16.67 -5.74
CA TRP A 148 4.72 16.48 -5.84
C TRP A 148 5.36 17.29 -6.97
N ALA A 149 4.65 17.44 -8.10
CA ALA A 149 5.11 18.21 -9.25
C ALA A 149 5.45 19.67 -8.89
N ILE A 150 4.69 20.28 -7.97
CA ILE A 150 4.93 21.65 -7.50
C ILE A 150 6.01 21.66 -6.43
N VAL A 151 5.91 20.77 -5.44
CA VAL A 151 6.78 20.77 -4.26
C VAL A 151 8.25 20.52 -4.63
N ARG A 152 8.52 19.67 -5.63
CA ARG A 152 9.89 19.36 -6.10
C ARG A 152 10.63 20.55 -6.72
N THR A 153 9.94 21.63 -7.08
CA THR A 153 10.58 22.86 -7.64
C THR A 153 11.31 23.68 -6.57
N LYS A 154 10.98 23.46 -5.29
CA LYS A 154 11.57 24.22 -4.18
C LYS A 154 12.92 23.63 -3.79
N ARG A 155 13.97 24.46 -3.86
CA ARG A 155 15.36 24.09 -3.51
C ARG A 155 15.50 23.54 -2.09
N LEU A 156 14.70 24.03 -1.14
CA LEU A 156 14.71 23.56 0.24
C LEU A 156 14.29 22.07 0.33
N VAL A 157 13.25 21.68 -0.41
CA VAL A 157 12.77 20.29 -0.44
C VAL A 157 13.81 19.36 -1.04
N THR A 158 14.39 19.73 -2.19
CA THR A 158 15.40 18.90 -2.85
C THR A 158 16.69 18.78 -2.02
N SER A 159 17.07 19.82 -1.29
CA SER A 159 18.19 19.77 -0.35
C SER A 159 17.91 18.86 0.85
N LEU A 160 16.71 18.94 1.44
CA LEU A 160 16.29 18.08 2.55
C LEU A 160 16.28 16.60 2.14
N LEU A 161 15.72 16.27 0.97
CA LEU A 161 15.69 14.89 0.46
C LEU A 161 17.09 14.30 0.28
N ARG A 162 18.06 15.10 -0.19
CA ARG A 162 19.46 14.66 -0.28
C ARG A 162 20.05 14.35 1.10
N GLY A 163 19.76 15.18 2.10
CA GLY A 163 20.17 14.95 3.49
C GLY A 163 19.54 13.68 4.08
N ILE A 164 18.25 13.45 3.83
CA ILE A 164 17.56 12.23 4.26
C ILE A 164 18.20 10.99 3.62
N ASN A 165 18.48 11.03 2.31
CA ASN A 165 19.14 9.91 1.62
C ASN A 165 20.54 9.64 2.17
N ALA A 166 21.34 10.69 2.44
CA ALA A 166 22.66 10.52 3.05
C ALA A 166 22.57 9.92 4.47
N THR A 167 21.59 10.35 5.26
CA THR A 167 21.32 9.82 6.59
C THR A 167 20.91 8.34 6.53
N ALA A 168 20.05 7.97 5.58
CA ALA A 168 19.63 6.58 5.38
C ALA A 168 20.84 5.67 5.05
N VAL A 169 21.73 6.12 4.17
CA VAL A 169 22.98 5.39 3.85
C VAL A 169 23.85 5.25 5.11
N GLY A 170 24.00 6.31 5.91
CA GLY A 170 24.73 6.25 7.18
C GLY A 170 24.14 5.25 8.17
N LEU A 171 22.80 5.26 8.35
CA LEU A 171 22.11 4.30 9.22
C LEU A 171 22.27 2.86 8.74
N VAL A 172 22.21 2.61 7.43
CA VAL A 172 22.47 1.28 6.86
C VAL A 172 23.91 0.86 7.12
N PHE A 173 24.88 1.76 6.96
CA PHE A 173 26.29 1.47 7.25
C PHE A 173 26.49 1.10 8.72
N THR A 174 25.95 1.89 9.66
CA THR A 174 26.01 1.62 11.11
C THR A 174 25.26 0.36 11.53
N ALA A 175 24.23 -0.06 10.78
CA ALA A 175 23.54 -1.31 11.08
C ALA A 175 24.34 -2.55 10.65
N VAL A 176 25.25 -2.42 9.68
CA VAL A 176 26.05 -3.51 9.12
C VAL A 176 27.42 -3.64 9.79
N TYR A 177 28.04 -2.53 10.16
CA TYR A 177 29.36 -2.45 10.77
C TYR A 177 29.28 -1.93 12.21
#